data_AF-A0A7C9GQ38-F1
#
_entry.id   AF-A0A7C9GQ38-F1
#
_cell.length_a   1.000
_cell.length_b   1.000
_cell.length_c   1.000
_cell.angle_alpha   90.00
_cell.angle_beta   90.00
_cell.angle_gamma   90.00
#
_symmetry.space_group_name_H-M   'P 1'
#
loop_
_entity.id
_entity.type
_entity.pdbx_description
1 polymer ?
#
loop_
_entity_poly.entity_id
_entity_poly.type
_entity_poly.pdbx_seq_one_letter_code
_entity_poly.pdbx_strand_id
1 'polypeptide(L)'
;MAGDTNPPRKARPEPGRTAPDRTGWRKGSGDDDGPGVDCPEPEAIATSPEVSRIVADAVRIGYDVIGLNLAHGRAAADRFSAGNYHVDDVPNDVTRLGKRVLKLAQDLSVTGFDLMAAVLNDPAIRKAIQPGGTPTPSKPPPPEPATLACLFRGRRKATAVPVPLRQPDAPTMLSIAGLAPVAGTALPITRVSLRAAHVGSGIIALITIPDDQPAGAYAGDITDAGTGQLLGTLAIEVLPEAPGGEPTGGTDGTPEEKPGDTAA
;
A
#
# COMPACT_ATOMS: atom_id res chain seq x y z
N MET A 1 41.46 50.76 -11.37
CA MET A 1 41.53 49.72 -10.31
C MET A 1 40.29 49.88 -9.45
N ALA A 2 39.23 49.11 -9.73
CA ALA A 2 38.03 49.05 -8.89
C ALA A 2 38.01 47.64 -8.29
N GLY A 3 38.09 47.56 -6.96
CA GLY A 3 38.14 46.29 -6.24
C GLY A 3 36.73 45.74 -6.01
N ASP A 4 36.50 44.52 -6.46
CA ASP A 4 35.29 43.74 -6.18
C ASP A 4 35.19 43.41 -4.69
N THR A 5 34.39 44.17 -3.94
CA THR A 5 33.98 43.81 -2.60
C THR A 5 32.73 42.93 -2.66
N ASN A 6 32.93 41.61 -2.68
CA ASN A 6 31.85 40.64 -2.59
C ASN A 6 31.31 40.63 -1.14
N PRO A 7 30.01 40.89 -0.90
CA PRO A 7 29.46 40.93 0.45
C PRO A 7 29.55 39.56 1.14
N PRO A 8 29.76 39.53 2.48
CA PRO A 8 29.90 38.29 3.23
C PRO A 8 28.63 37.45 3.14
N ARG A 9 28.78 36.19 2.75
CA ARG A 9 27.66 35.23 2.67
C ARG A 9 27.06 35.03 4.06
N LYS A 10 25.76 35.30 4.21
CA LYS A 10 25.00 34.99 5.43
C LYS A 10 24.99 33.48 5.66
N ALA A 11 25.69 33.02 6.68
CA ALA A 11 25.66 31.61 7.09
C ALA A 11 24.28 31.28 7.67
N ARG A 12 23.65 30.23 7.16
CA ARG A 12 22.41 29.69 7.70
C ARG A 12 22.74 28.98 9.02
N PRO A 13 22.07 29.29 10.14
CA PRO A 13 22.28 28.58 11.40
C PRO A 13 21.97 27.09 11.18
N GLU A 14 22.84 26.22 11.71
CA GLU A 14 22.68 24.78 11.56
C GLU A 14 21.36 24.34 12.20
N PRO A 15 20.49 23.62 11.48
CA PRO A 15 19.28 23.08 12.07
C PRO A 15 19.68 22.12 13.19
N GLY A 16 19.22 22.38 14.41
CA GLY A 16 19.48 21.53 15.57
C GLY A 16 19.08 20.10 15.23
N ARG A 17 20.08 19.21 15.16
CA ARG A 17 19.85 17.78 14.93
C ARG A 17 19.17 17.20 16.17
N THR A 18 17.86 17.05 16.13
CA THR A 18 17.15 16.20 17.08
C THR A 18 17.60 14.76 16.85
N ALA A 19 18.07 14.11 17.93
CA ALA A 19 18.41 12.70 17.90
C ALA A 19 17.19 11.88 17.44
N PRO A 20 17.40 10.76 16.73
CA PRO A 20 16.28 9.92 16.30
C PRO A 20 15.49 9.45 17.51
N ASP A 21 14.22 9.81 17.54
CA ASP A 21 13.29 9.35 18.56
C ASP A 21 13.13 7.82 18.44
N ARG A 22 13.72 7.10 19.39
CA ARG A 22 13.70 5.63 19.49
C ARG A 22 12.69 5.13 20.53
N THR A 23 11.87 6.01 21.10
CA THR A 23 10.96 5.65 22.20
C THR A 23 9.83 4.70 21.77
N GLY A 24 9.49 4.64 20.49
CA GLY A 24 8.44 3.75 19.95
C GLY A 24 8.87 2.32 19.62
N TRP A 25 10.16 1.97 19.67
CA TRP A 25 10.67 0.63 19.31
C TRP A 25 11.05 -0.18 20.55
N ARG A 26 10.17 -0.24 21.55
CA ARG A 26 10.29 -1.26 22.58
C ARG A 26 9.87 -2.62 22.00
N LYS A 27 10.89 -3.46 21.88
CA LYS A 27 10.90 -4.92 21.74
C LYS A 27 9.72 -5.55 22.51
N GLY A 28 8.64 -5.87 21.81
CA GLY A 28 7.58 -6.75 22.29
C GLY A 28 8.10 -8.17 22.33
N SER A 29 8.67 -8.55 23.47
CA SER A 29 8.93 -9.93 23.84
C SER A 29 7.91 -10.33 24.91
N GLY A 30 7.11 -11.35 24.62
CA GLY A 30 6.34 -12.11 25.61
C GLY A 30 4.87 -11.73 25.69
N ASP A 31 4.05 -12.67 25.20
CA ASP A 31 2.78 -13.11 25.80
C ASP A 31 1.75 -12.01 26.12
N ASP A 32 0.97 -11.61 25.11
CA ASP A 32 -0.24 -10.82 25.33
C ASP A 32 -1.40 -11.43 24.54
N ASP A 33 -2.28 -12.13 25.26
CA ASP A 33 -3.61 -12.59 24.85
C ASP A 33 -4.53 -11.38 24.60
N GLY A 34 -4.32 -10.70 23.46
CA GLY A 34 -5.17 -9.60 23.02
C GLY A 34 -6.47 -10.09 22.35
N PRO A 35 -7.60 -9.38 22.51
CA PRO A 35 -8.89 -9.79 21.96
C PRO A 35 -8.83 -9.83 20.44
N GLY A 36 -9.19 -11.00 19.90
CA GLY A 36 -9.16 -11.32 18.47
C GLY A 36 -9.83 -10.24 17.64
N VAL A 37 -9.02 -9.55 16.84
CA VAL A 37 -9.53 -8.79 15.70
C VAL A 37 -10.01 -9.84 14.71
N ASP A 38 -11.33 -10.02 14.63
CA ASP A 38 -11.99 -10.82 13.62
C ASP A 38 -11.68 -10.21 12.24
N CYS A 39 -10.56 -10.62 11.67
CA CYS A 39 -10.31 -10.47 10.25
C CYS A 39 -11.41 -11.26 9.54
N PRO A 40 -12.25 -10.63 8.71
CA PRO A 40 -13.21 -11.37 7.91
C PRO A 40 -12.44 -12.39 7.06
N GLU A 41 -12.74 -13.65 7.30
CA GLU A 41 -12.21 -14.79 6.57
C GLU A 41 -12.49 -14.53 5.07
N PRO A 42 -11.46 -14.36 4.23
CA PRO A 42 -11.69 -14.16 2.81
C PRO A 42 -12.40 -15.41 2.29
N GLU A 43 -13.58 -15.22 1.69
CA GLU A 43 -14.36 -16.29 1.07
C GLU A 43 -13.41 -17.17 0.25
N ALA A 44 -13.20 -18.39 0.75
CA ALA A 44 -12.26 -19.32 0.18
C ALA A 44 -12.76 -19.71 -1.21
N ILE A 45 -12.22 -19.04 -2.23
CA ILE A 45 -12.12 -19.63 -3.56
C ILE A 45 -11.51 -21.00 -3.30
N ALA A 46 -12.21 -22.07 -3.67
CA ALA A 46 -11.83 -23.45 -3.41
C ALA A 46 -10.58 -23.83 -4.22
N THR A 47 -9.46 -23.18 -3.96
CA THR A 47 -8.13 -23.60 -4.36
C THR A 47 -7.79 -24.86 -3.60
N SER A 48 -7.20 -25.83 -4.30
CA SER A 48 -6.77 -27.07 -3.66
C SER A 48 -5.87 -26.74 -2.46
N PRO A 49 -5.93 -27.53 -1.36
CA PRO A 49 -5.10 -27.32 -0.18
C PRO A 49 -3.59 -27.33 -0.51
N GLU A 50 -3.21 -27.94 -1.64
CA GLU A 50 -1.86 -27.92 -2.18
C GLU A 50 -1.49 -26.56 -2.77
N VAL A 51 -2.36 -25.96 -3.60
CA VAL A 51 -2.15 -24.61 -4.15
C VAL A 51 -2.07 -23.57 -3.02
N SER A 52 -2.94 -23.69 -2.01
CA SER A 52 -2.92 -22.79 -0.85
C SER A 52 -1.58 -22.86 -0.07
N ARG A 53 -1.02 -24.06 0.12
CA ARG A 53 0.31 -24.23 0.72
C ARG A 53 1.42 -23.62 -0.11
N ILE A 54 1.40 -23.83 -1.43
CA ILE A 54 2.40 -23.25 -2.35
C ILE A 54 2.35 -21.73 -2.30
N VAL A 55 1.15 -21.14 -2.30
CA VAL A 55 0.97 -19.68 -2.20
C VAL A 55 1.47 -19.16 -0.85
N ALA A 56 1.11 -19.81 0.26
CA ALA A 56 1.57 -19.42 1.59
C ALA A 56 3.11 -19.48 1.71
N ASP A 57 3.74 -20.52 1.17
CA ASP A 57 5.20 -20.65 1.13
C ASP A 57 5.85 -19.57 0.26
N ALA A 58 5.29 -19.28 -0.91
CA ALA A 58 5.77 -18.21 -1.79
C ALA A 58 5.69 -16.84 -1.11
N VAL A 59 4.58 -16.54 -0.43
CA VAL A 59 4.40 -15.29 0.32
C VAL A 59 5.41 -15.18 1.46
N ARG A 60 5.61 -16.26 2.23
CA ARG A 60 6.60 -16.32 3.30
C ARG A 60 8.02 -16.03 2.78
N ILE A 61 8.43 -16.71 1.72
CA ILE A 61 9.73 -16.48 1.07
C ILE A 61 9.86 -15.01 0.62
N GLY A 62 8.79 -14.43 0.06
CA GLY A 62 8.76 -13.02 -0.31
C GLY A 62 9.05 -12.08 0.86
N TYR A 63 8.40 -12.29 2.00
CA TYR A 63 8.64 -11.50 3.21
C TYR A 63 10.04 -11.70 3.79
N ASP A 64 10.57 -12.92 3.78
CA ASP A 64 11.92 -13.21 4.26
C ASP A 64 12.99 -12.47 3.44
N VAL A 65 12.82 -12.41 2.11
CA VAL A 65 13.71 -11.66 1.22
C VAL A 65 13.66 -10.15 1.53
N ILE A 66 12.46 -9.60 1.78
CA ILE A 66 12.30 -8.18 2.16
C ILE A 66 13.01 -7.91 3.49
N GLY A 67 12.79 -8.75 4.50
CA GLY A 67 13.44 -8.62 5.81
C GLY A 67 14.96 -8.68 5.71
N LEU A 68 15.48 -9.61 4.90
CA LEU A 68 16.92 -9.74 4.68
C LEU A 68 17.52 -8.51 3.97
N ASN A 69 16.82 -7.93 2.99
CA ASN A 69 17.27 -6.72 2.30
C ASN A 69 17.25 -5.49 3.22
N LEU A 70 16.24 -5.36 4.09
CA LEU A 70 16.20 -4.33 5.14
C LEU A 70 17.37 -4.44 6.12
N ALA A 71 17.70 -5.67 6.56
CA ALA A 71 18.83 -5.92 7.43
C ALA A 71 20.17 -5.55 6.76
N HIS A 72 20.36 -5.93 5.49
CA HIS A 72 21.55 -5.53 4.73
C HIS A 72 21.62 -4.02 4.50
N GLY A 73 20.50 -3.37 4.22
CA GLY A 73 20.42 -1.92 4.05
C GLY A 73 20.81 -1.17 5.32
N ARG A 74 20.35 -1.64 6.49
CA ARG A 74 20.78 -1.10 7.79
C ARG A 74 22.27 -1.29 8.02
N ALA A 75 22.79 -2.50 7.83
CA ALA A 75 24.22 -2.76 8.01
C ALA A 75 25.09 -1.91 7.06
N ALA A 76 24.65 -1.69 5.83
CA ALA A 76 25.33 -0.81 4.88
C ALA A 76 25.26 0.68 5.31
N ALA A 77 24.09 1.15 5.75
CA ALA A 77 23.90 2.50 6.27
C ALA A 77 24.74 2.76 7.53
N ASP A 78 24.83 1.79 8.44
CA ASP A 78 25.66 1.87 9.65
C ASP A 78 27.14 2.00 9.26
N ARG A 79 27.63 1.21 8.29
CA ARG A 79 29.01 1.32 7.78
C ARG A 79 29.28 2.66 7.09
N PHE A 80 28.32 3.15 6.32
CA PHE A 80 28.42 4.44 5.65
C PHE A 80 28.47 5.59 6.66
N SER A 81 27.61 5.57 7.68
CA SER A 81 27.57 6.58 8.74
C SER A 81 28.82 6.55 9.64
N ALA A 82 29.45 5.38 9.80
CA ALA A 82 30.71 5.22 10.51
C ALA A 82 31.94 5.70 9.71
N GLY A 83 31.79 6.11 8.45
CA GLY A 83 32.89 6.58 7.59
C GLY A 83 33.88 5.50 7.15
N ASN A 84 33.62 4.22 7.47
CA ASN A 84 34.51 3.09 7.17
C ASN A 84 34.23 2.44 5.80
N TYR A 85 33.50 3.13 4.91
CA TYR A 85 33.18 2.60 3.60
C TYR A 85 34.35 2.84 2.63
N HIS A 86 35.05 1.77 2.27
CA HIS A 86 36.15 1.82 1.31
C HIS A 86 35.59 1.65 -0.10
N VAL A 87 35.91 2.58 -1.00
CA VAL A 87 35.44 2.56 -2.40
C VAL A 87 35.96 1.32 -3.15
N ASP A 88 37.07 0.75 -2.69
CA ASP A 88 37.67 -0.45 -3.26
C ASP A 88 36.84 -1.72 -3.05
N ASP A 89 35.90 -1.73 -2.10
CA ASP A 89 35.02 -2.88 -1.82
C ASP A 89 33.78 -2.92 -2.73
N VAL A 90 33.46 -1.81 -3.40
CA VAL A 90 32.27 -1.67 -4.25
C VAL A 90 32.18 -2.77 -5.33
N PRO A 91 33.25 -3.12 -6.07
CA PRO A 91 33.16 -4.15 -7.11
C PRO A 91 32.83 -5.54 -6.55
N ASN A 92 33.33 -5.85 -5.35
CA ASN A 92 33.06 -7.12 -4.67
C ASN A 92 31.60 -7.20 -4.20
N ASP A 93 31.06 -6.09 -3.69
CA ASP A 93 29.66 -6.01 -3.29
C ASP A 93 28.70 -6.12 -4.48
N VAL A 94 29.00 -5.46 -5.61
CA VAL A 94 28.23 -5.60 -6.86
C VAL A 94 28.26 -7.04 -7.36
N THR A 95 29.42 -7.70 -7.30
CA THR A 95 29.55 -9.11 -7.71
C THR A 95 28.74 -10.05 -6.81
N ARG A 96 28.74 -9.80 -5.48
CA ARG A 96 27.93 -10.56 -4.53
C ARG A 96 26.44 -10.34 -4.74
N LEU A 97 26.03 -9.11 -4.99
CA LEU A 97 24.65 -8.77 -5.34
C LEU A 97 24.22 -9.49 -6.62
N GLY A 98 25.04 -9.42 -7.67
CA GLY A 98 24.79 -10.11 -8.94
C GLY A 98 24.61 -11.62 -8.77
N LYS A 99 25.48 -12.29 -7.99
CA LYS A 99 25.34 -13.72 -7.66
C LYS A 99 24.05 -14.03 -6.93
N ARG A 100 23.62 -13.18 -5.99
CA ARG A 100 22.34 -13.35 -5.27
C ARG A 100 21.14 -13.16 -6.18
N VAL A 101 21.14 -12.14 -7.03
CA VAL A 101 20.06 -11.88 -8.00
C VAL A 101 19.93 -13.05 -8.98
N LEU A 102 21.06 -13.55 -9.48
CA LEU A 102 21.06 -14.71 -10.37
C LEU A 102 20.52 -15.97 -9.69
N LYS A 103 20.93 -16.22 -8.44
CA LYS A 103 20.39 -17.32 -7.64
C LYS A 103 18.89 -17.18 -7.41
N LEU A 104 18.42 -15.98 -7.06
CA LEU A 104 17.00 -15.71 -6.86
C LEU A 104 16.20 -15.92 -8.16
N ALA A 105 16.74 -15.52 -9.31
CA ALA A 105 16.12 -15.78 -10.61
C ALA A 105 16.05 -17.28 -10.92
N GLN A 106 17.09 -18.05 -10.56
CA GLN A 106 17.10 -19.49 -10.70
C GLN A 106 16.06 -20.17 -9.79
N ASP A 107 15.98 -19.76 -8.52
CA ASP A 107 15.00 -20.28 -7.56
C ASP A 107 13.57 -19.96 -8.03
N LEU A 108 13.30 -18.73 -8.47
CA LEU A 108 12.01 -18.33 -9.06
C LEU A 108 11.66 -19.09 -10.34
N SER A 109 12.67 -19.43 -11.16
CA SER A 109 12.44 -20.19 -12.39
C SER A 109 11.92 -21.59 -12.06
N VAL A 110 12.52 -22.26 -11.06
CA VAL A 110 12.06 -23.58 -10.61
C VAL A 110 10.61 -23.51 -10.12
N THR A 111 10.29 -22.54 -9.26
CA THR A 111 8.91 -22.37 -8.76
C THR A 111 7.94 -22.02 -9.88
N GLY A 112 8.36 -21.24 -10.87
CA GLY A 112 7.55 -20.93 -12.06
C GLY A 112 7.26 -22.17 -12.91
N PHE A 113 8.24 -23.05 -13.09
CA PHE A 113 8.03 -24.34 -13.76
C PHE A 113 7.10 -25.26 -12.96
N ASP A 114 7.24 -25.31 -11.63
CA ASP A 114 6.37 -26.10 -10.77
C ASP A 114 4.92 -25.61 -10.81
N LEU A 115 4.72 -24.28 -10.81
CA LEU A 115 3.40 -23.67 -10.97
C LEU A 115 2.80 -24.01 -12.35
N MET A 116 3.55 -23.87 -13.43
CA MET A 116 3.09 -24.25 -14.77
C MET A 116 2.76 -25.75 -14.84
N ALA A 117 3.57 -26.62 -14.21
CA ALA A 117 3.30 -28.05 -14.14
C ALA A 117 2.03 -28.35 -13.34
N ALA A 118 1.81 -27.67 -12.21
CA ALA A 118 0.58 -27.80 -11.43
C ALA A 118 -0.65 -27.35 -12.22
N VAL A 119 -0.58 -26.21 -12.89
CA VAL A 119 -1.63 -25.67 -13.78
C VAL A 119 -1.92 -26.62 -14.94
N LEU A 120 -0.87 -27.18 -15.58
CA LEU A 120 -1.03 -28.15 -16.67
C LEU A 120 -1.55 -29.51 -16.20
N ASN A 121 -1.35 -29.87 -14.94
CA ASN A 121 -1.88 -31.10 -14.35
C ASN A 121 -3.31 -30.93 -13.79
N ASP A 122 -3.80 -29.70 -13.69
CA ASP A 122 -5.18 -29.42 -13.29
C ASP A 122 -6.17 -29.98 -14.35
N PRO A 123 -7.05 -30.93 -13.98
CA PRO A 123 -8.01 -31.53 -14.90
C PRO A 123 -9.01 -30.51 -15.47
N ALA A 124 -9.31 -29.41 -14.77
CA ALA A 124 -10.20 -28.37 -15.26
C ALA A 124 -9.56 -27.60 -16.43
N ILE A 125 -8.28 -27.29 -16.32
CA ILE A 125 -7.52 -26.58 -17.36
C ILE A 125 -7.26 -27.50 -18.55
N ARG A 126 -6.93 -28.78 -18.31
CA ARG A 126 -6.81 -29.78 -19.39
C ARG A 126 -8.10 -29.95 -20.18
N LYS A 127 -9.26 -29.90 -19.52
CA LYS A 127 -10.57 -29.99 -20.18
C LYS A 127 -10.86 -28.76 -21.05
N ALA A 128 -10.36 -27.57 -20.67
CA ALA A 128 -10.49 -26.35 -21.45
C ALA A 128 -9.58 -26.31 -22.69
N ILE A 129 -8.43 -27.00 -22.67
CA ILE A 129 -7.41 -26.97 -23.74
C ILE A 129 -7.57 -28.11 -24.76
N GLN A 130 -8.39 -29.14 -24.51
CA GLN A 130 -8.56 -30.26 -25.44
C GLN A 130 -9.13 -29.81 -26.80
N PRO A 131 -8.36 -29.94 -27.90
CA PRO A 131 -8.80 -29.56 -29.23
C PRO A 131 -9.69 -30.69 -29.78
N GLY A 132 -11.01 -30.46 -29.81
CA GLY A 132 -11.97 -31.44 -30.33
C GLY A 132 -13.32 -31.45 -29.63
N GLY A 133 -13.47 -30.74 -28.51
CA GLY A 133 -14.80 -30.37 -28.02
C GLY A 133 -15.40 -29.40 -29.01
N THR A 134 -16.36 -29.84 -29.83
CA THR A 134 -17.27 -28.90 -30.49
C THR A 134 -17.81 -27.99 -29.38
N PRO A 135 -17.59 -26.67 -29.44
CA PRO A 135 -18.21 -25.77 -28.49
C PRO A 135 -19.71 -25.90 -28.77
N THR A 136 -20.37 -26.76 -28.01
CA THR A 136 -21.79 -26.57 -27.76
C THR A 136 -21.89 -25.11 -27.33
N PRO A 137 -22.76 -24.29 -27.96
CA PRO A 137 -22.91 -22.90 -27.61
C PRO A 137 -23.43 -22.86 -26.18
N SER A 138 -22.50 -22.92 -25.25
CA SER A 138 -22.72 -22.67 -23.84
C SER A 138 -23.20 -21.23 -23.86
N LYS A 139 -24.48 -21.08 -23.52
CA LYS A 139 -25.11 -19.79 -23.25
C LYS A 139 -24.06 -18.93 -22.56
N PRO A 140 -23.69 -17.76 -23.13
CA PRO A 140 -22.61 -16.96 -22.58
C PRO A 140 -22.84 -16.83 -21.08
N PRO A 141 -21.83 -17.14 -20.25
CA PRO A 141 -21.97 -17.04 -18.80
C PRO A 141 -22.54 -15.64 -18.50
N PRO A 142 -23.56 -15.55 -17.61
CA PRO A 142 -24.14 -14.27 -17.28
C PRO A 142 -23.00 -13.32 -16.85
N PRO A 143 -22.97 -12.08 -17.35
CA PRO A 143 -21.91 -11.13 -17.03
C PRO A 143 -21.82 -11.01 -15.52
N GLU A 144 -20.69 -11.44 -14.96
CA GLU A 144 -20.44 -11.32 -13.53
C GLU A 144 -20.35 -9.82 -13.20
N PRO A 145 -21.01 -9.37 -12.12
CA PRO A 145 -20.96 -7.97 -11.75
C PRO A 145 -19.51 -7.55 -11.47
N ALA A 146 -19.07 -6.48 -12.13
CA ALA A 146 -17.75 -5.92 -11.88
C ALA A 146 -17.69 -5.41 -10.43
N THR A 147 -16.71 -5.91 -9.66
CA THR A 147 -16.48 -5.45 -8.29
C THR A 147 -15.65 -4.17 -8.31
N LEU A 148 -16.14 -3.16 -7.59
CA LEU A 148 -15.43 -1.88 -7.43
C LEU A 148 -14.60 -1.90 -6.14
N ALA A 149 -13.28 -1.97 -6.28
CA ALA A 149 -12.35 -1.80 -5.17
C ALA A 149 -12.04 -0.32 -4.97
N CYS A 150 -12.22 0.20 -3.75
CA CYS A 150 -11.92 1.59 -3.43
C CYS A 150 -10.62 1.70 -2.62
N LEU A 151 -9.70 2.54 -3.09
CA LEU A 151 -8.48 2.91 -2.40
C LEU A 151 -8.57 4.36 -1.94
N PHE A 152 -8.42 4.57 -0.65
CA PHE A 152 -8.49 5.89 -0.04
C PHE A 152 -7.10 6.47 0.17
N ARG A 153 -6.93 7.75 -0.16
CA ARG A 153 -5.71 8.52 0.08
C ARG A 153 -6.05 9.77 0.88
N GLY A 154 -5.36 9.97 1.99
CA GLY A 154 -5.57 11.11 2.90
C GLY A 154 -5.32 10.71 4.35
N ARG A 155 -5.45 11.64 5.30
CA ARG A 155 -5.38 11.33 6.74
C ARG A 155 -6.70 10.82 7.31
N ARG A 156 -7.81 11.19 6.66
CA ARG A 156 -9.17 10.80 7.05
C ARG A 156 -9.41 9.34 6.72
N LYS A 157 -10.03 8.62 7.65
CA LYS A 157 -10.49 7.24 7.43
C LYS A 157 -11.85 7.28 6.73
N ALA A 158 -12.02 6.42 5.73
CA ALA A 158 -13.29 6.26 5.04
C ALA A 158 -13.53 4.80 4.66
N THR A 159 -14.79 4.44 4.57
CA THR A 159 -15.27 3.12 4.13
C THR A 159 -16.06 3.29 2.85
N ALA A 160 -15.85 2.38 1.89
CA ALA A 160 -16.67 2.33 0.69
C ALA A 160 -17.80 1.33 0.92
N VAL A 161 -19.01 1.70 0.51
CA VAL A 161 -20.11 0.74 0.42
C VAL A 161 -20.00 0.10 -0.96
N PRO A 162 -19.71 -1.21 -1.06
CA PRO A 162 -19.63 -1.87 -2.35
C PRO A 162 -21.00 -1.85 -3.02
N VAL A 163 -21.06 -1.26 -4.21
CA VAL A 163 -22.25 -1.26 -5.06
C VAL A 163 -21.89 -1.98 -6.35
N PRO A 164 -22.69 -2.96 -6.79
CA PRO A 164 -22.43 -3.65 -8.05
C PRO A 164 -22.49 -2.65 -9.20
N LEU A 165 -21.44 -2.61 -10.01
CA LEU A 165 -21.41 -1.80 -11.22
C LEU A 165 -21.87 -2.62 -12.42
N ARG A 166 -22.62 -1.98 -13.31
CA ARG A 166 -22.92 -2.56 -14.60
C ARG A 166 -21.63 -2.59 -15.41
N GLN A 167 -21.18 -3.80 -15.77
CA GLN A 167 -19.99 -3.96 -16.57
C GLN A 167 -20.24 -3.37 -17.97
N PRO A 168 -19.41 -2.43 -18.44
CA PRO A 168 -19.53 -1.92 -19.81
C PRO A 168 -19.15 -3.02 -20.80
N ASP A 169 -19.86 -3.08 -21.93
CA ASP A 169 -19.63 -4.08 -23.00
C ASP A 169 -18.27 -3.90 -23.70
N ALA A 170 -17.61 -2.75 -23.50
CA ALA A 170 -16.33 -2.40 -24.07
C ALA A 170 -15.42 -1.74 -23.01
N PRO A 171 -14.09 -1.75 -23.20
CA PRO A 171 -13.17 -1.01 -22.33
C PRO A 171 -13.41 0.50 -22.48
N THR A 172 -14.21 1.07 -21.59
CA THR A 172 -14.48 2.51 -21.57
C THR A 172 -13.79 3.22 -20.42
N MET A 173 -13.52 4.51 -20.66
CA MET A 173 -12.95 5.41 -19.69
C MET A 173 -14.05 5.79 -18.69
N LEU A 174 -13.85 5.50 -17.41
CA LEU A 174 -14.82 5.79 -16.36
C LEU A 174 -14.63 7.23 -15.87
N SER A 175 -15.74 7.94 -15.64
CA SER A 175 -15.75 9.29 -15.09
C SER A 175 -16.76 9.43 -13.94
N ILE A 176 -16.40 10.24 -12.97
CA ILE A 176 -17.26 10.63 -11.85
C ILE A 176 -17.07 12.14 -11.64
N ALA A 177 -18.17 12.89 -11.61
CA ALA A 177 -18.10 14.35 -11.49
C ALA A 177 -17.59 14.81 -10.10
N GLY A 178 -17.79 13.97 -9.08
CA GLY A 178 -17.46 14.20 -7.69
C GLY A 178 -18.40 13.42 -6.79
N LEU A 179 -18.13 13.38 -5.50
CA LEU A 179 -19.01 12.77 -4.52
C LEU A 179 -19.72 13.88 -3.73
N ALA A 180 -21.02 13.99 -3.92
CA ALA A 180 -21.86 14.95 -3.20
C ALA A 180 -22.26 14.35 -1.84
N PRO A 181 -22.40 15.17 -0.78
CA PRO A 181 -22.91 14.68 0.49
C PRO A 181 -24.35 14.18 0.33
N VAL A 182 -24.64 13.01 0.89
CA VAL A 182 -26.00 12.45 0.93
C VAL A 182 -26.89 13.25 1.88
N ALA A 183 -26.30 13.76 2.97
CA ALA A 183 -26.97 14.62 3.94
C ALA A 183 -26.05 15.76 4.40
N GLY A 184 -26.63 16.93 4.63
CA GLY A 184 -25.93 18.12 5.14
C GLY A 184 -25.47 19.11 4.07
N THR A 185 -24.68 20.10 4.49
CA THR A 185 -24.17 21.21 3.65
C THR A 185 -22.65 21.11 3.40
N ALA A 186 -22.10 19.90 3.54
CA ALA A 186 -20.68 19.65 3.31
C ALA A 186 -20.27 19.93 1.86
N LEU A 187 -19.01 20.29 1.65
CA LEU A 187 -18.47 20.47 0.30
C LEU A 187 -18.36 19.10 -0.41
N PRO A 188 -18.61 19.03 -1.73
CA PRO A 188 -18.44 17.80 -2.48
C PRO A 188 -16.96 17.42 -2.61
N ILE A 189 -16.67 16.12 -2.61
CA ILE A 189 -15.31 15.60 -2.83
C ILE A 189 -15.07 15.57 -4.34
N THR A 190 -14.29 16.50 -4.84
CA THR A 190 -14.04 16.68 -6.30
C THR A 190 -12.83 15.89 -6.81
N ARG A 191 -11.90 15.50 -5.93
CA ARG A 191 -10.66 14.80 -6.31
C ARG A 191 -10.84 13.28 -6.28
N VAL A 192 -11.66 12.79 -7.20
CA VAL A 192 -11.88 11.36 -7.39
C VAL A 192 -11.33 10.93 -8.74
N SER A 193 -10.49 9.90 -8.75
CA SER A 193 -9.91 9.36 -9.98
C SER A 193 -10.22 7.87 -10.09
N LEU A 194 -10.82 7.48 -11.20
CA LEU A 194 -11.14 6.09 -11.48
C LEU A 194 -10.05 5.50 -12.38
N ARG A 195 -9.56 4.31 -12.04
CA ARG A 195 -8.58 3.56 -12.83
C ARG A 195 -9.11 2.14 -13.06
N ALA A 196 -9.45 1.84 -14.30
CA ALA A 196 -9.72 0.46 -14.70
C ALA A 196 -8.40 -0.32 -14.71
N ALA A 197 -8.13 -1.10 -13.67
CA ALA A 197 -7.00 -2.02 -13.65
C ALA A 197 -7.43 -3.29 -14.39
N HIS A 198 -6.74 -3.65 -15.48
CA HIS A 198 -7.07 -4.82 -16.30
C HIS A 198 -6.59 -6.15 -15.67
N VAL A 199 -6.51 -6.22 -14.34
CA VAL A 199 -6.18 -7.47 -13.63
C VAL A 199 -7.49 -8.10 -13.18
N GLY A 200 -8.13 -8.84 -14.08
CA GLY A 200 -9.46 -9.42 -13.89
C GLY A 200 -10.61 -8.48 -14.29
N SER A 201 -11.78 -8.67 -13.68
CA SER A 201 -13.01 -7.87 -13.88
C SER A 201 -13.17 -6.71 -12.90
N GLY A 202 -12.16 -6.45 -12.06
CA GLY A 202 -12.22 -5.45 -11.00
C GLY A 202 -11.95 -4.02 -11.49
N ILE A 203 -12.72 -3.05 -11.01
CA ILE A 203 -12.47 -1.62 -11.22
C ILE A 203 -11.84 -1.07 -9.94
N ILE A 204 -10.78 -0.25 -10.05
CA ILE A 204 -10.15 0.39 -8.88
C ILE A 204 -10.46 1.88 -8.88
N ALA A 205 -11.14 2.36 -7.84
CA ALA A 205 -11.37 3.78 -7.59
C ALA A 205 -10.32 4.32 -6.62
N LEU A 206 -9.52 5.30 -7.05
CA LEU A 206 -8.60 6.04 -6.17
C LEU A 206 -9.25 7.35 -5.74
N ILE A 207 -9.60 7.43 -4.45
CA ILE A 207 -10.36 8.54 -3.85
C ILE A 207 -9.41 9.33 -2.96
N THR A 208 -9.17 10.60 -3.28
CA THR A 208 -8.38 11.49 -2.41
C THR A 208 -9.31 12.35 -1.58
N ILE A 209 -9.34 12.12 -0.27
CA ILE A 209 -10.21 12.83 0.67
C ILE A 209 -9.42 14.01 1.26
N PRO A 210 -9.89 15.26 1.11
CA PRO A 210 -9.29 16.42 1.76
C PRO A 210 -9.26 16.24 3.29
N ASP A 211 -8.21 16.76 3.95
CA ASP A 211 -8.06 16.63 5.40
C ASP A 211 -9.15 17.41 6.17
N ASP A 212 -9.69 18.47 5.56
CA ASP A 212 -10.78 19.30 6.07
C ASP A 212 -12.19 18.77 5.71
N GLN A 213 -12.28 17.60 5.07
CA GLN A 213 -13.55 17.03 4.67
C GLN A 213 -14.36 16.56 5.90
N PRO A 214 -15.56 17.12 6.15
CA PRO A 214 -16.37 16.72 7.29
C PRO A 214 -16.82 15.26 7.17
N ALA A 215 -17.05 14.64 8.33
CA ALA A 215 -17.56 13.28 8.40
C ALA A 215 -18.99 13.22 7.84
N GLY A 216 -19.34 12.10 7.22
CA GLY A 216 -20.65 11.90 6.61
C GLY A 216 -20.62 10.95 5.41
N ALA A 217 -21.80 10.65 4.90
CA ALA A 217 -21.99 9.85 3.70
C ALA A 217 -21.92 10.73 2.45
N TYR A 218 -21.20 10.27 1.43
CA TYR A 218 -21.07 10.92 0.13
C TYR A 218 -21.39 9.91 -0.97
N ALA A 219 -22.11 10.36 -2.00
CA ALA A 219 -22.47 9.55 -3.15
C ALA A 219 -22.18 10.29 -4.45
N GLY A 220 -21.83 9.55 -5.50
CA GLY A 220 -21.67 10.11 -6.83
C GLY A 220 -21.85 9.05 -7.91
N ASP A 221 -22.34 9.50 -9.04
CA ASP A 221 -22.66 8.64 -10.17
C ASP A 221 -21.42 8.35 -11.00
N ILE A 222 -21.18 7.06 -11.24
CA ILE A 222 -20.14 6.59 -12.15
C ILE A 222 -20.75 6.49 -13.54
N THR A 223 -20.19 7.27 -14.45
CA THR A 223 -20.61 7.32 -15.85
C THR A 223 -19.49 6.84 -16.76
N ASP A 224 -19.88 6.26 -17.88
CA ASP A 224 -18.99 6.07 -19.01
C ASP A 224 -18.65 7.44 -19.63
N ALA A 225 -17.38 7.81 -19.67
CA ALA A 225 -16.94 9.11 -20.18
C ALA A 225 -17.16 9.28 -21.69
N GLY A 226 -17.23 8.18 -22.45
CA GLY A 226 -17.44 8.22 -23.89
C GLY A 226 -18.92 8.32 -24.27
N THR A 227 -19.79 7.59 -23.56
CA THR A 227 -21.22 7.51 -23.90
C THR A 227 -22.11 8.34 -22.98
N GLY A 228 -21.61 8.76 -21.81
CA GLY A 228 -22.40 9.40 -20.76
C GLY A 228 -23.36 8.46 -20.04
N GLN A 229 -23.29 7.15 -20.31
CA GLN A 229 -24.21 6.17 -19.71
C GLN A 229 -23.88 5.97 -18.23
N LEU A 230 -24.93 5.96 -17.39
CA LEU A 230 -24.81 5.63 -15.97
C LEU A 230 -24.48 4.14 -15.79
N LEU A 231 -23.35 3.85 -15.14
CA LEU A 231 -22.87 2.49 -14.86
C LEU A 231 -23.20 2.07 -13.42
N GLY A 232 -23.34 3.02 -12.51
CA GLY A 232 -23.75 2.78 -11.12
C GLY A 232 -23.46 4.00 -10.24
N THR A 233 -23.60 3.83 -8.92
CA THR A 233 -23.37 4.90 -7.94
C THR A 233 -22.33 4.42 -6.93
N LEU A 234 -21.31 5.25 -6.70
CA LEU A 234 -20.31 5.05 -5.65
C LEU A 234 -20.76 5.77 -4.39
N ALA A 235 -20.93 5.04 -3.30
CA ALA A 235 -21.20 5.58 -1.98
C ALA A 235 -20.01 5.32 -1.04
N ILE A 236 -19.58 6.37 -0.34
CA ILE A 236 -18.54 6.29 0.68
C ILE A 236 -19.02 6.95 1.97
N GLU A 237 -18.49 6.50 3.10
CA GLU A 237 -18.70 7.10 4.40
C GLU A 237 -17.36 7.58 4.95
N VAL A 238 -17.25 8.89 5.21
CA VAL A 238 -16.10 9.50 5.85
C VAL A 238 -16.34 9.47 7.35
N LEU A 239 -15.46 8.78 8.07
CA LEU A 239 -15.59 8.61 9.51
C LEU A 239 -15.24 9.90 10.26
N PRO A 240 -15.82 10.15 11.44
CA PRO A 240 -15.38 11.22 12.32
C PRO A 240 -13.90 11.06 12.64
N GLU A 241 -13.20 12.19 12.77
CA GLU A 241 -11.85 12.15 13.33
C GLU A 241 -11.99 11.53 14.72
N ALA A 242 -11.22 10.49 14.99
CA ALA A 242 -11.07 10.07 16.37
C ALA A 242 -10.62 11.34 17.12
N PRO A 243 -11.32 11.75 18.19
CA PRO A 243 -10.91 12.91 18.98
C PRO A 243 -9.45 12.68 19.30
N GLY A 244 -8.58 13.51 18.71
CA GLY A 244 -7.16 13.28 18.73
C GLY A 244 -6.80 13.00 20.17
N GLY A 245 -6.27 11.81 20.44
CA GLY A 245 -5.73 11.50 21.76
C GLY A 245 -4.88 12.71 22.11
N GLU A 246 -5.24 13.37 23.21
CA GLU A 246 -4.66 14.66 23.58
C GLU A 246 -3.16 14.56 23.33
N PRO A 247 -2.54 15.54 22.64
CA PRO A 247 -1.10 15.55 22.54
C PRO A 247 -0.64 15.47 23.99
N THR A 248 -0.10 14.32 24.40
CA THR A 248 0.38 14.11 25.75
C THR A 248 1.43 15.16 25.91
N GLY A 249 1.02 16.25 26.58
CA GLY A 249 1.85 17.40 26.82
C GLY A 249 3.03 16.83 27.57
N GLY A 250 4.13 16.60 26.86
CA GLY A 250 5.40 16.31 27.46
C GLY A 250 5.66 17.50 28.34
N THR A 251 5.36 17.35 29.62
CA THR A 251 5.77 18.27 30.67
C THR A 251 7.27 18.33 30.55
N ASP A 252 7.74 19.40 29.92
CA ASP A 252 9.13 19.77 29.79
C ASP A 252 9.62 20.04 31.21
N GLY A 253 10.05 18.95 31.85
CA GLY A 253 10.66 18.97 33.18
C GLY A 253 12.00 19.66 33.06
N THR A 254 11.98 20.99 33.03
CA THR A 254 13.17 21.81 33.25
C THR A 254 13.66 21.51 34.66
N PRO A 255 14.84 20.90 34.85
CA PRO A 255 15.38 20.68 36.18
C PRO A 255 15.73 22.04 36.78
N GLU A 256 15.02 22.40 37.85
CA GLU A 256 15.30 23.54 38.69
C GLU A 256 16.68 23.34 39.34
N GLU A 257 17.70 23.95 38.73
CA GLU A 257 19.08 23.94 39.19
C GLU A 257 19.17 24.76 40.49
N LYS A 258 19.22 24.07 41.64
CA LYS A 258 19.47 24.68 42.95
C LYS A 258 20.87 25.31 42.97
N PRO A 259 21.02 26.61 43.26
CA PRO A 259 22.34 27.21 43.46
C PRO A 259 22.96 26.68 44.75
N GLY A 260 24.16 26.13 44.63
CA GLY A 260 24.98 25.63 45.72
C GLY A 260 25.42 26.77 46.65
N ASP A 261 25.10 26.58 47.92
CA ASP A 261 25.47 27.43 49.04
C ASP A 261 27.00 27.42 49.23
N THR A 262 27.59 28.61 49.21
CA THR A 262 29.02 28.85 49.43
C THR A 262 29.20 29.13 50.92
N ALA A 263 29.81 28.21 51.66
CA ALA A 263 30.25 28.45 53.03
C ALA A 263 31.76 28.31 53.14
N ALA A 264 32.34 29.32 53.77
CA ALA A 264 33.76 29.56 54.04
C ALA A 264 34.34 28.69 55.17
#